data_AF-A0A8H3U918-F1
#
_entry.id   AF-A0A8H3U918-F1
#
_cell.length_a   1.000
_cell.length_b   1.000
_cell.length_c   1.000
_cell.angle_alpha   90.00
_cell.angle_beta   90.00
_cell.angle_gamma   90.00
#
_symmetry.space_group_name_H-M   'P 1'
#
loop_
_entity.id
_entity.type
_entity.pdbx_description
1 polymer ?
#
loop_
_entity_poly.entity_id
_entity_poly.type
_entity_poly.pdbx_seq_one_letter_code
_entity_poly.pdbx_strand_id
1 'polypeptide(L)'
;MYDLIAECQKHLMPFWMPSVPADVLNPVSAEYFYSTRLTRVGKPLQEFAKEATPEQWEKSRPHFEKIAALLKTNGGPFVMGDTVSYADFVLVSFLQFIKRSHEEAFTKALAVDEAIKKVHEACEKWLERDSY
;
A
#
# COMPACT_ATOMS: atom_id res chain seq x y z
N MET A 1 -10.27 -1.48 9.72
CA MET A 1 -9.62 -1.40 8.39
C MET A 1 -8.56 -0.31 8.35
N TYR A 2 -8.90 0.97 8.55
CA TYR A 2 -7.95 2.10 8.51
C TYR A 2 -6.70 1.90 9.36
N ASP A 3 -6.86 1.53 10.64
CA ASP A 3 -5.71 1.36 11.54
C ASP A 3 -4.76 0.24 11.07
N LEU A 4 -5.31 -0.83 10.49
CA LEU A 4 -4.50 -1.92 9.94
C LEU A 4 -3.71 -1.46 8.71
N ILE A 5 -4.34 -0.68 7.84
CA ILE A 5 -3.67 -0.10 6.66
C ILE A 5 -2.59 0.89 7.09
N ALA A 6 -2.84 1.70 8.13
CA ALA A 6 -1.86 2.62 8.68
C ALA A 6 -0.63 1.88 9.24
N GLU A 7 -0.82 0.77 9.95
CA GLU A 7 0.30 -0.06 10.43
C GLU A 7 1.04 -0.76 9.28
N CYS A 8 0.34 -1.27 8.24
CA CYS A 8 1.01 -1.74 7.02
C CYS A 8 1.86 -0.61 6.41
N GLN A 9 1.27 0.55 6.19
CA GLN A 9 1.93 1.69 5.55
C GLN A 9 3.16 2.13 6.33
N LYS A 10 3.09 2.20 7.65
CA LYS A 10 4.21 2.55 8.53
C LYS A 10 5.44 1.69 8.28
N HIS A 11 5.24 0.38 8.09
CA HIS A 11 6.34 -0.55 7.81
C HIS A 11 6.79 -0.53 6.35
N LEU A 12 5.90 -0.18 5.42
CA LEU A 12 6.20 -0.09 3.99
C LEU A 12 6.77 1.26 3.54
N MET A 13 6.69 2.30 4.37
CA MET A 13 7.22 3.63 4.08
C MET A 13 8.62 3.65 3.44
N PRO A 14 9.65 2.94 3.95
CA PRO A 14 10.98 2.97 3.36
C PRO A 14 11.05 2.34 1.96
N PHE A 15 10.10 1.47 1.59
CA PHE A 15 10.06 0.80 0.28
C PHE A 15 9.59 1.72 -0.84
N TRP A 16 8.50 2.48 -0.61
CA TRP A 16 7.87 3.29 -1.67
C TRP A 16 8.18 4.79 -1.56
N MET A 17 8.49 5.32 -0.37
CA MET A 17 8.63 6.77 -0.21
C MET A 17 9.77 7.38 -1.01
N PRO A 18 10.93 6.70 -1.16
CA PRO A 18 12.02 7.20 -2.00
C PRO A 18 11.68 7.24 -3.50
N SER A 19 10.85 6.32 -4.01
CA SER A 19 10.47 6.26 -5.44
C SER A 19 9.46 7.34 -5.83
N VAL A 20 8.59 7.77 -4.90
CA VAL A 20 7.59 8.82 -5.19
C VAL A 20 8.19 10.09 -5.82
N PRO A 21 9.16 10.79 -5.20
CA PRO A 21 9.75 11.98 -5.81
C PRO A 21 10.66 11.68 -7.01
N ALA A 22 11.19 10.46 -7.11
CA ALA A 22 12.12 10.08 -8.18
C ALA A 22 11.39 9.72 -9.49
N ASP A 23 10.28 8.99 -9.38
CA ASP A 23 9.66 8.30 -10.51
C ASP A 23 8.27 8.82 -10.86
N VAL A 24 7.61 9.54 -9.94
CA VAL A 24 6.19 9.94 -10.09
C VAL A 24 6.00 11.45 -10.16
N LEU A 25 6.71 12.21 -9.34
CA LEU A 25 6.47 13.65 -9.20
C LEU A 25 7.23 14.47 -10.24
N ASN A 26 6.64 15.61 -10.63
CA ASN A 26 7.37 16.63 -11.38
C ASN A 26 8.45 17.29 -10.50
N PRO A 27 9.45 17.99 -11.09
CA PRO A 27 10.59 18.51 -10.32
C PRO A 27 10.22 19.41 -9.14
N VAL A 28 9.24 20.30 -9.31
CA VAL A 28 8.81 21.23 -8.25
C VAL A 28 8.16 20.48 -7.09
N SER A 29 7.32 19.49 -7.39
CA SER A 29 6.67 18.67 -6.35
C SER A 29 7.68 17.73 -5.68
N ALA A 30 8.66 17.22 -6.42
CA ALA A 30 9.73 16.38 -5.89
C ALA A 30 10.59 17.15 -4.88
N GLU A 31 10.96 18.40 -5.17
CA GLU A 31 11.75 19.25 -4.27
C GLU A 31 11.02 19.51 -2.95
N TYR A 32 9.74 19.89 -3.02
CA TYR A 32 8.88 20.02 -1.84
C TYR A 32 8.73 18.70 -1.07
N PHE A 33 8.60 17.58 -1.78
CA PHE A 33 8.49 16.26 -1.16
C PHE A 33 9.76 15.89 -0.41
N TYR A 34 10.95 16.06 -0.99
CA TYR A 34 12.22 15.81 -0.31
C TYR A 34 12.34 16.64 0.97
N SER A 35 12.04 17.95 0.91
CA SER A 35 12.10 18.84 2.07
C SER A 35 11.16 18.39 3.19
N THR A 36 9.87 18.18 2.88
CA THR A 36 8.89 17.80 3.90
C THR A 36 9.11 16.39 4.45
N ARG A 37 9.64 15.47 3.65
CA ARG A 37 9.92 14.10 4.11
C ARG A 37 11.21 14.03 4.91
N LEU A 38 12.20 14.88 4.65
CA LEU A 38 13.36 15.03 5.52
C LEU A 38 12.92 15.42 6.94
N THR A 39 12.01 16.40 7.08
CA THR A 39 11.46 16.78 8.40
C THR A 39 10.65 15.65 9.04
N ARG A 40 9.83 14.95 8.26
CA ARG A 40 8.96 13.88 8.78
C ARG A 40 9.72 12.62 9.20
N VAL A 41 10.71 12.22 8.42
CA VAL A 41 11.46 10.96 8.61
C VAL A 41 12.71 11.21 9.46
N GLY A 42 13.25 12.43 9.45
CA GLY A 42 14.45 12.81 10.19
C GLY A 42 15.77 12.48 9.47
N LYS A 43 15.72 11.97 8.23
CA LYS A 43 16.90 11.65 7.41
C LYS A 43 16.60 11.73 5.91
N PRO A 44 17.62 11.85 5.03
CA PRO A 44 17.44 11.83 3.59
C PRO A 44 16.74 10.55 3.11
N LEU A 45 15.89 10.65 2.08
CA LEU A 45 15.13 9.49 1.58
C LEU A 45 16.02 8.37 1.03
N GLN A 46 17.21 8.69 0.51
CA GLN A 46 18.20 7.72 0.07
C GLN A 46 18.78 6.91 1.24
N GLU A 47 18.89 7.53 2.42
CA GLU A 47 19.29 6.81 3.64
C GLU A 47 18.12 6.01 4.19
N PHE A 48 16.91 6.58 4.17
CA PHE A 48 15.70 5.90 4.61
C PHE A 48 15.38 4.64 3.78
N ALA A 49 15.68 4.65 2.48
CA ALA A 49 15.53 3.50 1.59
C ALA A 49 16.28 2.26 2.10
N LYS A 50 17.39 2.43 2.84
CA LYS A 50 18.17 1.32 3.40
C LYS A 50 17.42 0.54 4.48
N GLU A 51 16.35 1.12 5.04
CA GLU A 51 15.47 0.46 5.99
C GLU A 51 14.45 -0.47 5.31
N ALA A 52 14.38 -0.49 3.97
CA ALA A 52 13.54 -1.41 3.20
C ALA A 52 14.10 -2.84 3.19
N THR A 53 14.25 -3.44 4.37
CA THR A 53 14.82 -4.78 4.54
C THR A 53 13.74 -5.87 4.58
N PRO A 54 14.08 -7.15 4.35
CA PRO A 54 13.16 -8.26 4.55
C PRO A 54 12.53 -8.27 5.95
N GLU A 55 13.30 -7.98 7.00
CA GLU A 55 12.79 -7.92 8.38
C GLU A 55 11.80 -6.77 8.56
N GLN A 56 12.02 -5.63 7.90
CA GLN A 56 11.09 -4.53 7.93
C GLN A 56 9.79 -4.86 7.21
N TRP A 57 9.86 -5.58 6.08
CA TRP A 57 8.67 -6.11 5.40
C TRP A 57 7.87 -7.03 6.32
N GLU A 58 8.54 -7.96 7.00
CA GLU A 58 7.87 -8.94 7.86
C GLU A 58 7.11 -8.29 9.03
N LYS A 59 7.47 -7.07 9.46
CA LYS A 59 6.65 -6.31 10.43
C LYS A 59 5.28 -5.90 9.89
N SER A 60 5.12 -5.78 8.56
CA SER A 60 3.82 -5.46 7.93
C SER A 60 2.92 -6.69 7.78
N ARG A 61 3.49 -7.90 7.68
CA ARG A 61 2.75 -9.15 7.38
C ARG A 61 1.59 -9.41 8.37
N PRO A 62 1.76 -9.31 9.70
CA PRO A 62 0.66 -9.57 10.63
C PRO A 62 -0.54 -8.64 10.45
N HIS A 63 -0.33 -7.44 9.91
CA HIS A 63 -1.41 -6.49 9.63
C HIS A 63 -2.17 -6.88 8.35
N PHE A 64 -1.47 -7.35 7.31
CA PHE A 64 -2.09 -7.94 6.13
C PHE A 64 -2.88 -9.22 6.47
N GLU A 65 -2.36 -10.08 7.35
CA GLU A 65 -3.08 -11.28 7.82
C GLU A 65 -4.38 -10.91 8.53
N LYS A 66 -4.37 -9.86 9.37
CA LYS A 66 -5.59 -9.32 10.00
C LYS A 66 -6.57 -8.74 8.99
N ILE A 67 -6.08 -8.04 7.96
CA ILE A 67 -6.93 -7.54 6.86
C ILE A 67 -7.58 -8.72 6.13
N ALA A 68 -6.83 -9.77 5.82
CA ALA A 68 -7.36 -10.97 5.19
C ALA A 68 -8.42 -11.67 6.06
N ALA A 69 -8.20 -11.75 7.37
CA ALA A 69 -9.21 -12.29 8.30
C ALA A 69 -10.51 -11.47 8.27
N LEU A 70 -10.42 -10.14 8.20
CA LEU A 70 -11.60 -9.27 8.05
C LEU A 70 -12.34 -9.51 6.73
N LEU A 71 -11.62 -9.60 5.61
CA LEU A 71 -12.22 -9.88 4.30
C LEU A 71 -12.98 -11.21 4.28
N LYS A 72 -12.48 -12.22 5.00
CA LYS A 72 -13.10 -13.55 5.06
C LYS A 72 -14.31 -13.63 6.02
N THR A 73 -14.62 -12.59 6.78
CA THR A 73 -15.61 -12.64 7.86
C THR A 73 -17.04 -12.85 7.33
N ASN A 74 -17.41 -12.21 6.22
CA ASN A 74 -18.79 -12.17 5.72
C ASN A 74 -19.02 -12.99 4.43
N GLY A 75 -18.05 -13.83 4.04
CA GLY A 75 -18.03 -14.45 2.71
C GLY A 75 -17.69 -13.42 1.61
N GLY A 76 -17.76 -13.82 0.34
CA GLY A 76 -17.50 -12.91 -0.79
C GLY A 76 -16.07 -12.30 -0.83
N PRO A 77 -15.80 -11.39 -1.77
CA PRO A 77 -14.50 -10.75 -1.92
C PRO A 77 -14.33 -9.48 -1.09
N PHE A 78 -15.41 -8.90 -0.54
CA PHE A 78 -15.39 -7.60 0.13
C PHE A 78 -15.58 -7.74 1.65
N VAL A 79 -15.23 -6.68 2.39
CA VAL A 79 -15.45 -6.60 3.84
C VAL A 79 -16.91 -6.85 4.23
N MET A 80 -17.88 -6.43 3.39
CA MET A 80 -19.31 -6.64 3.61
C MET A 80 -19.89 -7.83 2.81
N GLY A 81 -19.07 -8.84 2.49
CA GLY A 81 -19.56 -9.99 1.74
C GLY A 81 -19.42 -9.77 0.23
N ASP A 82 -20.55 -9.87 -0.46
CA ASP A 82 -20.66 -9.60 -1.89
C ASP A 82 -20.89 -8.11 -2.22
N THR A 83 -21.07 -7.28 -1.19
CA THR A 83 -21.29 -5.83 -1.34
C THR A 83 -19.99 -5.06 -1.14
N VAL A 84 -19.57 -4.31 -2.16
CA VAL A 84 -18.43 -3.40 -2.04
C VAL A 84 -18.72 -2.28 -1.04
N SER A 85 -17.73 -1.92 -0.24
CA SER A 85 -17.80 -0.85 0.75
C SER A 85 -16.64 0.13 0.61
N TYR A 86 -16.74 1.28 1.29
CA TYR A 86 -15.66 2.25 1.32
C TYR A 86 -14.36 1.68 1.94
N ALA A 87 -14.47 0.72 2.86
CA ALA A 87 -13.31 0.06 3.45
C ALA A 87 -12.50 -0.72 2.40
N ASP A 88 -13.17 -1.34 1.42
CA ASP A 88 -12.53 -2.04 0.31
C ASP A 88 -11.79 -1.05 -0.59
N PHE A 89 -12.37 0.13 -0.84
CA PHE A 89 -11.72 1.17 -1.63
C PHE A 89 -10.48 1.75 -0.96
N VAL A 90 -10.50 1.93 0.36
CA VAL A 90 -9.31 2.37 1.09
C VAL A 90 -8.20 1.32 0.98
N LEU A 91 -8.54 0.03 1.16
CA LEU A 91 -7.58 -1.06 1.00
C LEU A 91 -7.01 -1.13 -0.43
N VAL A 92 -7.88 -1.17 -1.45
CA VAL A 92 -7.43 -1.33 -2.83
C VAL A 92 -6.69 -0.10 -3.33
N SER A 93 -7.03 1.11 -2.89
CA SER A 93 -6.26 2.32 -3.20
C SER A 93 -4.84 2.25 -2.65
N PHE A 94 -4.67 1.69 -1.45
CA PHE A 94 -3.37 1.49 -0.84
C PHE A 94 -2.58 0.42 -1.61
N LEU A 95 -3.21 -0.72 -1.93
CA LEU A 95 -2.59 -1.77 -2.74
C LEU A 95 -2.16 -1.26 -4.12
N GLN A 96 -3.03 -0.50 -4.80
CA GLN A 96 -2.73 0.10 -6.10
C GLN A 96 -1.61 1.13 -6.01
N PHE A 97 -1.57 1.93 -4.94
CA PHE A 97 -0.46 2.85 -4.69
C PHE A 97 0.87 2.11 -4.52
N ILE A 98 0.90 1.02 -3.73
CA ILE A 98 2.09 0.18 -3.58
C ILE A 98 2.48 -0.47 -4.90
N LYS A 99 1.52 -0.99 -5.68
CA LYS A 99 1.77 -1.57 -7.01
C LYS A 99 2.53 -0.60 -7.92
N ARG A 100 2.12 0.67 -7.93
CA ARG A 100 2.74 1.71 -8.75
C ARG A 100 4.11 2.19 -8.24
N SER A 101 4.38 2.03 -6.95
CA SER A 101 5.58 2.60 -6.31
C SER A 101 6.64 1.56 -5.98
N HIS A 102 6.25 0.29 -5.77
CA HIS A 102 7.12 -0.82 -5.39
C HIS A 102 6.46 -2.18 -5.66
N GLU A 103 6.63 -2.69 -6.88
CA GLU A 103 5.95 -3.91 -7.37
C GLU A 103 6.22 -5.17 -6.53
N GLU A 104 7.44 -5.35 -6.02
CA GLU A 104 7.78 -6.50 -5.17
C GLU A 104 6.98 -6.49 -3.86
N ALA A 105 6.74 -5.31 -3.27
CA ALA A 105 6.00 -5.19 -2.02
C ALA A 105 4.51 -5.46 -2.25
N PHE A 106 3.98 -5.03 -3.40
CA PHE A 106 2.63 -5.37 -3.84
C PHE A 106 2.48 -6.89 -4.02
N THR A 107 3.41 -7.52 -4.74
CA THR A 107 3.41 -8.97 -4.96
C THR A 107 3.44 -9.74 -3.64
N LYS A 108 4.28 -9.32 -2.69
CA LYS A 108 4.31 -9.93 -1.35
C LYS A 108 3.00 -9.71 -0.57
N ALA A 109 2.36 -8.54 -0.68
CA ALA A 109 1.07 -8.28 -0.04
C ALA A 109 -0.02 -9.22 -0.55
N LEU A 110 -0.11 -9.41 -1.88
CA LEU A 110 -1.08 -10.34 -2.48
C LEU A 110 -0.81 -11.81 -2.09
N ALA A 111 0.44 -12.16 -1.82
CA ALA A 111 0.84 -13.51 -1.43
C ALA A 111 0.60 -13.84 0.05
N VAL A 112 0.24 -12.86 0.90
CA VAL A 112 -0.06 -13.12 2.31
C VAL A 112 -1.31 -14.00 2.46
N ASP A 113 -2.36 -13.69 1.71
CA ASP A 113 -3.61 -14.47 1.70
C ASP A 113 -4.37 -14.19 0.40
N GLU A 114 -4.97 -15.22 -0.18
CA GLU A 114 -5.75 -15.13 -1.42
C GLU A 114 -6.89 -14.10 -1.33
N ALA A 115 -7.45 -13.85 -0.14
CA ALA A 115 -8.49 -12.85 0.07
C ALA A 115 -8.03 -11.44 -0.36
N ILE A 116 -6.75 -11.09 -0.15
CA ILE A 116 -6.19 -9.78 -0.54
C ILE A 116 -6.14 -9.66 -2.07
N LYS A 117 -5.79 -10.74 -2.75
CA LYS A 117 -5.84 -10.81 -4.21
C LYS A 117 -7.27 -10.69 -4.73
N LYS A 118 -8.21 -11.45 -4.15
CA LYS A 118 -9.63 -11.45 -4.53
C LYS A 118 -10.28 -10.07 -4.42
N VAL A 119 -10.06 -9.33 -3.33
CA VAL A 119 -10.63 -7.98 -3.18
C VAL A 119 -10.03 -7.01 -4.22
N HIS A 120 -8.74 -7.14 -4.53
CA HIS A 120 -8.09 -6.31 -5.54
C HIS A 120 -8.64 -6.60 -6.94
N GLU A 121 -8.75 -7.88 -7.32
CA GLU A 121 -9.32 -8.32 -8.60
C GLU A 121 -10.79 -7.89 -8.73
N ALA A 122 -11.59 -8.06 -7.67
CA ALA A 122 -12.98 -7.61 -7.65
C ALA A 122 -13.14 -6.09 -7.81
N CYS A 123 -12.08 -5.33 -7.56
CA CYS A 123 -12.04 -3.88 -7.71
C CYS A 123 -11.43 -3.38 -9.03
N GLU A 124 -10.95 -4.25 -9.92
CA GLU A 124 -10.16 -3.86 -11.09
C GLU A 124 -10.81 -2.80 -11.98
N LYS A 125 -12.12 -2.93 -12.24
CA LYS A 125 -12.89 -1.97 -13.05
C LYS A 125 -12.85 -0.53 -12.51
N TRP A 126 -12.65 -0.33 -11.21
CA TRP A 126 -12.53 1.00 -10.60
C TRP A 126 -11.08 1.49 -10.53
N LEU A 127 -10.11 0.62 -10.83
CA LEU A 127 -8.70 0.97 -10.95
C LEU A 127 -8.30 1.34 -12.38
N GLU A 128 -9.19 1.10 -13.34
CA GLU A 128 -9.04 1.57 -14.71
C GLU A 128 -8.82 3.08 -14.71
N ARG A 129 -7.78 3.52 -15.42
CA ARG A 129 -7.47 4.93 -15.54
C ARG A 129 -8.54 5.56 -16.44
N ASP A 130 -9.16 6.63 -15.96
CA ASP A 130 -9.96 7.50 -16.81
C ASP A 130 -8.99 8.22 -17.77
N SER A 131 -8.86 7.68 -18.98
CA SER A 131 -8.02 8.22 -20.04
C SER A 131 -8.87 9.09 -20.96
N TYR A 132 -9.04 10.36 -20.56
CA TYR A 132 -9.47 11.45 -21.42
C TYR A 132 -8.27 12.18 -22.02
#